data_AF-A0A4V1E1A9-F1
#
_entry.id   AF-A0A4V1E1A9-F1
#
_cell.length_a   1.000
_cell.length_b   1.000
_cell.length_c   1.000
_cell.angle_alpha   90.00
_cell.angle_beta   90.00
_cell.angle_gamma   90.00
#
_symmetry.space_group_name_H-M   'P 1'
#
loop_
_entity.id
_entity.type
_entity.pdbx_description
1 polymer ?
#
loop_
_entity_poly.entity_id
_entity_poly.type
_entity_poly.pdbx_seq_one_letter_code
_entity_poly.pdbx_strand_id
1 'polypeptide(L)'
;MSGQAIIAGRASGKVLASAEGISFWGGVDPLTGMVIDAHHPLHGQCLTGKILVMPTTRGSCSGSGVMLDLALNGIAPAAFVFREAEDVVTLGAMIAGKMFDRPVPVIRLGPAAYDTVAAAQNAELTEDALIADGVTLPLAPLPVTALDLTPQDHAMLNGDDGPARRIAMEVICAMATLQGAQTLIDVTQGHIDGCILANAANLRFAEAMAEMGAKTCIPTSINAISVDHGNWRAQGVAPDFGLRAARLADAYVAMGARPTFTCAPYLLDTAPKEGEAIGWSESNAVVYANSVLGARTVKHPDYLDLFIAMTGRAPLSGVYLPENRQARLVIHVTAPAGADDALWPMLGYLAGQRAPDRIPLLAGLEHLSPSPDDLKAMCAAFGTTSAAPMLHVAGHTPEAHLIAPDAVPETADIKDLARIWGQLNPDPSPKHMDLIAFGSPHFSLVEARKLAALLKGKPRHPDTAVIVTLGREVLAAIKADGTLDTLQAADVQLVADICWCSITEPVFPPAATTLMTNSGKYAHYGPGLSGRAVRFGSLADCATAAQTGHAPAHPPAWLKEA
;
A
#
# COMPACT_ATOMS: atom_id res chain seq x y z
N MET A 1 9.48 -26.72 22.46
CA MET A 1 8.93 -25.80 21.45
C MET A 1 9.38 -24.42 21.85
N SER A 2 10.41 -23.88 21.19
CA SER A 2 10.92 -22.55 21.49
C SER A 2 10.24 -21.52 20.58
N GLY A 3 9.82 -20.39 21.14
CA GLY A 3 9.51 -19.20 20.36
C GLY A 3 10.79 -18.52 19.87
N GLN A 4 10.63 -17.48 19.07
CA GLN A 4 11.72 -16.65 18.58
C GLN A 4 11.52 -15.20 18.99
N ALA A 5 12.53 -14.59 19.59
CA ALA A 5 12.61 -13.16 19.80
C ALA A 5 13.16 -12.52 18.51
N ILE A 6 12.26 -11.94 17.70
CA ILE A 6 12.59 -11.22 16.48
C ILE A 6 13.24 -9.89 16.84
N ILE A 7 12.60 -9.16 17.77
CA ILE A 7 13.16 -8.01 18.45
C ILE A 7 13.13 -8.34 19.94
N ALA A 8 14.31 -8.55 20.53
CA ALA A 8 14.44 -8.85 21.95
C ALA A 8 14.10 -7.63 22.81
N GLY A 9 13.66 -7.89 24.04
CA GLY A 9 13.43 -6.86 25.04
C GLY A 9 12.63 -7.40 26.22
N ARG A 10 12.17 -6.50 27.09
CA ARG A 10 11.38 -6.84 28.27
C ARG A 10 10.07 -6.08 28.26
N ALA A 11 8.98 -6.74 28.61
CA ALA A 11 7.65 -6.14 28.61
C ALA A 11 6.72 -6.90 29.57
N SER A 12 5.69 -6.24 30.07
CA SER A 12 4.63 -6.92 30.81
C SER A 12 3.32 -6.19 30.57
N GLY A 13 2.23 -6.94 30.42
CA GLY A 13 0.92 -6.35 30.19
C GLY A 13 -0.20 -7.37 30.08
N LYS A 14 -1.43 -6.86 30.01
CA LYS A 14 -2.59 -7.69 29.66
C LYS A 14 -2.45 -8.16 28.23
N VAL A 15 -2.79 -9.43 28.00
CA VAL A 15 -2.89 -9.98 26.65
C VAL A 15 -4.13 -9.41 25.97
N LEU A 16 -3.95 -8.94 24.73
CA LEU A 16 -5.04 -8.58 23.83
C LEU A 16 -4.88 -9.43 22.57
N ALA A 17 -5.72 -10.46 22.43
CA ALA A 17 -5.61 -11.44 21.36
C ALA A 17 -6.68 -11.26 20.28
N SER A 18 -6.31 -11.49 19.02
CA SER A 18 -7.22 -11.54 17.87
C SER A 18 -6.93 -12.76 17.00
N ALA A 19 -7.99 -13.37 16.46
CA ALA A 19 -7.87 -14.41 15.44
C ALA A 19 -7.63 -13.82 14.03
N GLU A 20 -7.81 -12.50 13.89
CA GLU A 20 -7.62 -11.76 12.65
C GLU A 20 -6.46 -10.77 12.79
N GLY A 21 -5.75 -10.53 11.68
CA GLY A 21 -4.73 -9.48 11.63
C GLY A 21 -5.34 -8.09 11.54
N ILE A 22 -4.69 -7.11 12.17
CA ILE A 22 -5.07 -5.70 12.09
C ILE A 22 -4.32 -5.02 10.94
N SER A 23 -5.03 -4.17 10.19
CA SER A 23 -4.37 -3.15 9.36
C SER A 23 -4.01 -1.95 10.21
N PHE A 24 -2.71 -1.71 10.43
CA PHE A 24 -2.27 -0.55 11.20
C PHE A 24 -2.57 0.76 10.45
N TRP A 25 -2.37 0.77 9.13
CA TRP A 25 -2.83 1.86 8.28
C TRP A 25 -4.37 1.84 8.16
N GLY A 26 -5.02 2.92 8.60
CA GLY A 26 -6.48 3.06 8.55
C GLY A 26 -7.27 2.23 9.57
N GLY A 27 -6.63 1.35 10.34
CA GLY A 27 -7.30 0.51 11.35
C GLY A 27 -6.84 0.74 12.79
N VAL A 28 -5.75 1.48 13.02
CA VAL A 28 -5.31 1.94 14.34
C VAL A 28 -5.11 3.45 14.30
N ASP A 29 -5.68 4.16 15.27
CA ASP A 29 -5.45 5.59 15.44
C ASP A 29 -4.06 5.83 16.09
N PRO A 30 -3.12 6.48 15.37
CA PRO A 30 -1.76 6.69 15.86
C PRO A 30 -1.66 7.70 17.03
N LEU A 31 -2.72 8.46 17.31
CA LEU A 31 -2.77 9.45 18.39
C LEU A 31 -3.33 8.88 19.70
N THR A 32 -4.20 7.86 19.61
CA THR A 32 -4.90 7.29 20.76
C THR A 32 -4.55 5.83 21.04
N GLY A 33 -3.96 5.12 20.08
CA GLY A 33 -3.70 3.69 20.17
C GLY A 33 -4.96 2.83 20.11
N MET A 34 -6.08 3.40 19.67
CA MET A 34 -7.37 2.70 19.55
C MET A 34 -7.49 1.99 18.20
N VAL A 35 -8.09 0.80 18.20
CA VAL A 35 -8.50 0.11 16.96
C VAL A 35 -9.76 0.77 16.41
N ILE A 36 -9.66 1.34 15.21
CA ILE A 36 -10.72 2.10 14.53
C ILE A 36 -11.30 1.39 13.30
N ASP A 37 -10.73 0.24 12.90
CA ASP A 37 -11.33 -0.60 11.86
C ASP A 37 -12.66 -1.17 12.37
N ALA A 38 -13.77 -0.64 11.86
CA ALA A 38 -15.13 -1.00 12.26
C ALA A 38 -15.49 -2.46 11.96
N HIS A 39 -14.74 -3.14 11.09
CA HIS A 39 -14.97 -4.54 10.74
C HIS A 39 -14.09 -5.51 11.54
N HIS A 40 -13.12 -5.02 12.31
CA HIS A 40 -12.20 -5.86 13.05
C HIS A 40 -12.76 -6.25 14.43
N PRO A 41 -12.55 -7.50 14.92
CA PRO A 41 -13.05 -7.95 16.22
C PRO A 41 -12.60 -7.11 17.42
N LEU A 42 -11.43 -6.46 17.32
CA LEU A 42 -10.88 -5.58 18.35
C LEU A 42 -11.33 -4.12 18.25
N HIS A 43 -12.28 -3.78 17.38
CA HIS A 43 -12.79 -2.40 17.25
C HIS A 43 -13.15 -1.79 18.62
N GLY A 44 -12.65 -0.58 18.87
CA GLY A 44 -12.85 0.15 20.13
C GLY A 44 -11.98 -0.32 21.29
N GLN A 45 -10.99 -1.22 21.08
CA GLN A 45 -9.99 -1.57 22.10
C GLN A 45 -8.73 -0.70 21.98
N CYS A 46 -8.08 -0.43 23.12
CA CYS A 46 -6.81 0.29 23.20
C CYS A 46 -5.63 -0.70 23.24
N LEU A 47 -4.65 -0.49 22.37
CA LEU A 47 -3.47 -1.34 22.24
C LEU A 47 -2.34 -0.97 23.23
N THR A 48 -2.37 0.24 23.78
CA THR A 48 -1.29 0.81 24.59
C THR A 48 -0.93 -0.06 25.80
N GLY A 49 0.36 -0.41 25.90
CA GLY A 49 0.90 -1.20 27.01
C GLY A 49 0.38 -2.65 27.07
N LYS A 50 -0.33 -3.13 26.04
CA LYS A 50 -0.79 -4.52 25.95
C LYS A 50 0.25 -5.43 25.33
N ILE A 51 0.17 -6.71 25.62
CA ILE A 51 0.82 -7.75 24.81
C ILE A 51 -0.15 -8.11 23.70
N LEU A 52 0.09 -7.58 22.49
CA LEU A 52 -0.81 -7.75 21.35
C LEU A 52 -0.49 -9.07 20.64
N VAL A 53 -1.46 -9.98 20.61
CA VAL A 53 -1.31 -11.33 20.05
C VAL A 53 -2.21 -11.47 18.83
N MET A 54 -1.64 -11.69 17.65
CA MET A 54 -2.39 -11.84 16.40
C MET A 54 -1.63 -12.75 15.43
N PRO A 55 -2.30 -13.41 14.47
CA PRO A 55 -1.60 -14.33 13.56
C PRO A 55 -0.54 -13.62 12.73
N THR A 56 -0.87 -12.43 12.19
CA THR A 56 -0.01 -11.54 11.40
C THR A 56 -0.70 -10.16 11.30
N THR A 57 -0.14 -9.21 10.55
CA THR A 57 -0.82 -7.96 10.15
C THR A 57 -1.37 -8.07 8.72
N ARG A 58 -2.20 -7.10 8.30
CA ARG A 58 -2.71 -7.02 6.92
C ARG A 58 -2.71 -5.58 6.40
N GLY A 59 -2.93 -5.41 5.10
CA GLY A 59 -3.16 -4.09 4.48
C GLY A 59 -1.92 -3.44 3.85
N SER A 60 -1.81 -2.11 4.02
CA SER A 60 -0.79 -1.27 3.37
C SER A 60 0.61 -1.42 4.00
N CYS A 61 1.65 -1.20 3.19
CA CYS A 61 3.05 -1.12 3.61
C CYS A 61 3.30 -0.03 4.67
N SER A 62 2.43 0.98 4.71
CA SER A 62 2.48 2.13 5.65
C SER A 62 2.15 1.82 7.10
N GLY A 63 1.83 0.56 7.43
CA GLY A 63 1.67 0.14 8.83
C GLY A 63 2.94 0.33 9.68
N SER A 64 4.13 0.29 9.07
CA SER A 64 5.40 0.54 9.76
C SER A 64 5.49 1.97 10.30
N GLY A 65 4.95 2.95 9.55
CA GLY A 65 4.88 4.34 9.97
C GLY A 65 3.96 4.57 11.16
N VAL A 66 2.78 3.94 11.16
CA VAL A 66 1.86 3.98 12.31
C VAL A 66 2.50 3.36 13.54
N MET A 67 3.18 2.22 13.38
CA MET A 67 3.89 1.58 14.50
C MET A 67 4.99 2.47 15.08
N LEU A 68 5.78 3.12 14.21
CA LEU A 68 6.80 4.09 14.65
C LEU A 68 6.15 5.26 15.41
N ASP A 69 5.05 5.82 14.91
CA ASP A 69 4.36 6.94 15.55
C ASP A 69 3.83 6.57 16.95
N LEU A 70 3.21 5.39 17.09
CA LEU A 70 2.78 4.86 18.40
C LEU A 70 3.96 4.77 19.39
N ALA A 71 5.13 4.29 18.94
CA ALA A 71 6.31 4.15 19.78
C ALA A 71 6.91 5.52 20.19
N LEU A 72 6.97 6.47 19.25
CA LEU A 72 7.43 7.83 19.49
C LEU A 72 6.51 8.58 20.48
N ASN A 73 5.20 8.36 20.37
CA ASN A 73 4.19 8.91 21.27
C ASN A 73 4.11 8.19 22.62
N GLY A 74 4.82 7.06 22.79
CA GLY A 74 4.83 6.30 24.04
C GLY A 74 3.53 5.53 24.31
N ILE A 75 2.74 5.27 23.26
CA ILE A 75 1.43 4.60 23.33
C ILE A 75 1.37 3.29 22.56
N ALA A 76 2.53 2.77 22.13
CA ALA A 76 2.64 1.46 21.50
C ALA A 76 2.18 0.30 22.41
N PRO A 77 1.85 -0.87 21.83
CA PRO A 77 1.83 -2.12 22.58
C PRO A 77 3.13 -2.33 23.35
N ALA A 78 3.05 -2.99 24.50
CA ALA A 78 4.24 -3.35 25.27
C ALA A 78 5.08 -4.41 24.54
N ALA A 79 4.43 -5.32 23.79
CA ALA A 79 5.08 -6.25 22.88
C ALA A 79 4.10 -6.77 21.81
N PHE A 80 4.65 -7.28 20.71
CA PHE A 80 3.90 -8.04 19.70
C PHE A 80 4.22 -9.53 19.78
N VAL A 81 3.20 -10.36 19.58
CA VAL A 81 3.32 -11.82 19.46
C VAL A 81 2.60 -12.27 18.19
N PHE A 82 3.37 -12.78 17.24
CA PHE A 82 2.88 -13.29 15.96
C PHE A 82 2.96 -14.82 15.88
N ARG A 83 2.07 -15.40 15.08
CA ARG A 83 2.15 -16.83 14.70
C ARG A 83 2.92 -16.99 13.40
N GLU A 84 2.57 -16.19 12.40
CA GLU A 84 3.14 -16.23 11.06
C GLU A 84 4.31 -15.25 10.91
N ALA A 85 4.90 -15.17 9.72
CA ALA A 85 5.82 -14.10 9.37
C ALA A 85 5.08 -12.75 9.30
N GLU A 86 5.77 -11.68 9.72
CA GLU A 86 5.24 -10.32 9.73
C GLU A 86 6.41 -9.34 9.59
N ASP A 87 6.35 -8.50 8.54
CA ASP A 87 7.45 -7.62 8.18
C ASP A 87 7.16 -6.15 8.49
N VAL A 88 5.89 -5.75 8.50
CA VAL A 88 5.46 -4.35 8.42
C VAL A 88 5.59 -3.65 9.77
N VAL A 89 4.86 -4.09 10.79
CA VAL A 89 5.00 -3.47 12.12
C VAL A 89 6.32 -3.85 12.77
N THR A 90 6.85 -5.03 12.44
CA THR A 90 8.20 -5.45 12.85
C THR A 90 9.26 -4.46 12.38
N LEU A 91 9.24 -4.00 11.13
CA LEU A 91 10.16 -2.96 10.67
C LEU A 91 9.97 -1.63 11.42
N GLY A 92 8.73 -1.20 11.63
CA GLY A 92 8.43 0.01 12.41
C GLY A 92 9.02 -0.05 13.82
N ALA A 93 8.90 -1.19 14.49
CA ALA A 93 9.47 -1.45 15.80
C ALA A 93 11.02 -1.49 15.78
N MET A 94 11.64 -2.07 14.74
CA MET A 94 13.10 -2.05 14.56
C MET A 94 13.64 -0.63 14.45
N ILE A 95 12.98 0.22 13.64
CA ILE A 95 13.37 1.62 13.45
C ILE A 95 13.19 2.42 14.74
N ALA A 96 12.07 2.20 15.45
CA ALA A 96 11.81 2.86 16.73
C ALA A 96 12.95 2.61 17.75
N GLY A 97 13.43 1.36 17.84
CA GLY A 97 14.58 1.00 18.67
C GLY A 97 15.90 1.59 18.15
N LYS A 98 16.25 1.33 16.89
CA LYS A 98 17.58 1.67 16.33
C LYS A 98 17.83 3.16 16.16
N MET A 99 16.81 3.93 15.81
CA MET A 99 16.96 5.36 15.50
C MET A 99 16.45 6.29 16.59
N PHE A 100 15.53 5.84 17.44
CA PHE A 100 14.83 6.73 18.36
C PHE A 100 14.83 6.28 19.82
N ASP A 101 15.54 5.20 20.16
CA ASP A 101 15.62 4.65 21.52
C ASP A 101 14.22 4.36 22.12
N ARG A 102 13.31 3.88 21.28
CA ARG A 102 11.94 3.45 21.62
C ARG A 102 11.74 1.98 21.23
N PRO A 103 12.43 1.03 21.88
CA PRO A 103 12.33 -0.38 21.52
C PRO A 103 10.93 -0.92 21.80
N VAL A 104 10.39 -1.68 20.84
CA VAL A 104 9.16 -2.45 21.02
C VAL A 104 9.45 -3.91 20.67
N PRO A 105 9.41 -4.84 21.64
CA PRO A 105 9.73 -6.24 21.38
C PRO A 105 8.72 -6.92 20.47
N VAL A 106 9.22 -7.86 19.65
CA VAL A 106 8.43 -8.63 18.69
C VAL A 106 8.83 -10.10 18.77
N ILE A 107 7.84 -10.96 19.00
CA ILE A 107 8.02 -12.40 19.21
C ILE A 107 7.26 -13.18 18.15
N ARG A 108 7.85 -14.28 17.66
CA ARG A 108 7.16 -15.28 16.82
C ARG A 108 7.05 -16.60 17.57
N LEU A 109 5.84 -17.16 17.64
CA LEU A 109 5.57 -18.43 18.33
C LEU A 109 5.05 -19.49 17.35
N GLY A 110 5.44 -20.74 17.56
CA GLY A 110 4.80 -21.87 16.90
C GLY A 110 3.35 -22.06 17.39
N PRO A 111 2.48 -22.78 16.64
CA PRO A 111 1.04 -22.79 16.87
C PRO A 111 0.60 -23.08 18.31
N ALA A 112 1.12 -24.16 18.94
CA ALA A 112 0.72 -24.51 20.30
C ALA A 112 1.13 -23.47 21.36
N ALA A 113 2.31 -22.86 21.20
CA ALA A 113 2.78 -21.80 22.09
C ALA A 113 1.97 -20.52 21.88
N TYR A 114 1.67 -20.18 20.61
CA TYR A 114 0.80 -19.07 20.25
C TYR A 114 -0.59 -19.21 20.89
N ASP A 115 -1.23 -20.38 20.74
CA ASP A 115 -2.57 -20.63 21.30
C ASP A 115 -2.58 -20.51 22.84
N THR A 116 -1.49 -20.93 23.49
CA THR A 116 -1.32 -20.77 24.94
C THR A 116 -1.30 -19.30 25.35
N VAL A 117 -0.53 -18.46 24.65
CA VAL A 117 -0.45 -17.03 24.96
C VAL A 117 -1.73 -16.31 24.58
N ALA A 118 -2.36 -16.65 23.47
CA ALA A 118 -3.61 -16.06 23.02
C ALA A 118 -4.78 -16.29 24.01
N ALA A 119 -4.74 -17.38 24.78
CA ALA A 119 -5.72 -17.71 25.81
C ALA A 119 -5.42 -17.10 27.19
N ALA A 120 -4.24 -16.54 27.40
CA ALA A 120 -3.82 -15.99 28.68
C ALA A 120 -4.44 -14.60 28.95
N GLN A 121 -4.49 -14.21 30.23
CA GLN A 121 -4.92 -12.88 30.66
C GLN A 121 -3.76 -11.89 30.71
N ASN A 122 -2.59 -12.34 31.18
CA ASN A 122 -1.38 -11.53 31.28
C ASN A 122 -0.18 -12.27 30.73
N ALA A 123 0.76 -11.52 30.19
CA ALA A 123 2.05 -12.06 29.79
C ALA A 123 3.19 -11.11 30.17
N GLU A 124 4.33 -11.71 30.51
CA GLU A 124 5.58 -11.05 30.80
C GLU A 124 6.66 -11.60 29.86
N LEU A 125 7.29 -10.70 29.12
CA LEU A 125 8.44 -10.97 28.28
C LEU A 125 9.72 -10.67 29.05
N THR A 126 10.58 -11.67 29.21
CA THR A 126 11.96 -11.56 29.69
C THR A 126 12.93 -11.59 28.51
N GLU A 127 14.23 -11.56 28.78
CA GLU A 127 15.25 -11.66 27.72
C GLU A 127 15.23 -13.00 26.97
N ASP A 128 14.78 -14.06 27.64
CA ASP A 128 14.92 -15.45 27.21
C ASP A 128 13.60 -16.25 27.25
N ALA A 129 12.50 -15.65 27.70
CA ALA A 129 11.21 -16.33 27.81
C ALA A 129 10.02 -15.38 27.70
N LEU A 130 8.88 -15.94 27.29
CA LEU A 130 7.56 -15.33 27.42
C LEU A 130 6.76 -16.13 28.46
N ILE A 131 6.37 -15.49 29.55
CA ILE A 131 5.63 -16.09 30.66
C ILE A 131 4.17 -15.66 30.52
N ALA A 132 3.28 -16.59 30.19
CA ALA A 132 1.85 -16.31 30.02
C ALA A 132 1.04 -17.04 31.11
N ASP A 133 0.40 -16.28 32.01
CA ASP A 133 -0.32 -16.80 33.20
C ASP A 133 0.46 -17.91 33.96
N GLY A 134 1.78 -17.73 34.12
CA GLY A 134 2.67 -18.66 34.81
C GLY A 134 3.26 -19.79 33.94
N VAL A 135 2.80 -19.94 32.68
CA VAL A 135 3.41 -20.86 31.71
C VAL A 135 4.63 -20.19 31.09
N THR A 136 5.82 -20.76 31.30
CA THR A 136 7.07 -20.24 30.74
C THR A 136 7.34 -20.85 29.36
N LEU A 137 7.44 -20.00 28.35
CA LEU A 137 7.76 -20.37 26.97
C LEU A 137 9.16 -19.86 26.62
N PRO A 138 10.17 -20.73 26.47
CA PRO A 138 11.52 -20.31 26.11
C PRO A 138 11.56 -19.62 24.74
N LEU A 139 12.31 -18.53 24.65
CA LEU A 139 12.56 -17.79 23.44
C LEU A 139 14.02 -17.94 23.03
N ALA A 140 14.23 -18.39 21.81
CA ALA A 140 15.53 -18.29 21.17
C ALA A 140 15.67 -16.92 20.50
N PRO A 141 16.87 -16.32 20.42
CA PRO A 141 17.08 -15.21 19.51
C PRO A 141 16.74 -15.65 18.08
N LEU A 142 16.34 -14.71 17.24
CA LEU A 142 16.26 -14.97 15.80
C LEU A 142 17.61 -15.57 15.35
N PRO A 143 17.62 -16.75 14.72
CA PRO A 143 18.86 -17.35 14.26
C PRO A 143 19.57 -16.35 13.37
N VAL A 144 20.80 -15.98 13.73
CA VAL A 144 21.64 -15.19 12.82
C VAL A 144 22.01 -16.14 11.70
N THR A 145 21.22 -16.14 10.63
CA THR A 145 21.64 -16.76 9.37
C THR A 145 22.90 -16.03 8.95
N ALA A 146 23.98 -16.76 8.71
CA ALA A 146 25.17 -16.17 8.12
C ALA A 146 24.80 -15.75 6.70
N LEU A 147 24.38 -14.49 6.56
CA LEU A 147 24.15 -13.90 5.25
C LEU A 147 25.48 -13.91 4.50
N ASP A 148 25.45 -14.42 3.27
CA ASP A 148 26.59 -14.29 2.36
C ASP A 148 26.61 -12.86 1.83
N LEU A 149 27.44 -12.05 2.48
CA LEU A 149 27.58 -10.62 2.25
C LEU A 149 28.83 -10.35 1.42
N THR A 150 28.70 -9.42 0.47
CA THR A 150 29.83 -8.97 -0.34
C THR A 150 30.80 -8.11 0.50
N PRO A 151 32.04 -7.87 0.04
CA PRO A 151 32.93 -6.92 0.70
C PRO A 151 32.32 -5.52 0.86
N GLN A 152 31.50 -5.08 -0.12
CA GLN A 152 30.81 -3.79 -0.05
C GLN A 152 29.71 -3.79 1.03
N ASP A 153 28.95 -4.87 1.16
CA ASP A 153 27.95 -5.04 2.22
C ASP A 153 28.60 -4.95 3.61
N HIS A 154 29.77 -5.57 3.79
CA HIS A 154 30.55 -5.47 5.02
C HIS A 154 31.08 -4.06 5.28
N ALA A 155 31.56 -3.34 4.26
CA ALA A 155 32.02 -1.95 4.39
C ALA A 155 30.87 -1.03 4.88
N MET A 156 29.66 -1.21 4.35
CA MET A 156 28.47 -0.49 4.80
C MET A 156 28.14 -0.80 6.27
N LEU A 157 28.20 -2.07 6.70
CA LEU A 157 27.98 -2.46 8.10
C LEU A 157 29.06 -1.92 9.06
N ASN A 158 30.31 -1.81 8.60
CA ASN A 158 31.40 -1.22 9.39
C ASN A 158 31.25 0.29 9.57
N GLY A 159 30.42 0.94 8.74
CA GLY A 159 30.16 2.38 8.78
C GLY A 159 31.12 3.22 7.95
N ASP A 160 31.81 2.60 6.98
CA ASP A 160 32.77 3.29 6.10
C ASP A 160 32.09 4.39 5.27
N ASP A 161 30.79 4.23 4.98
CA ASP A 161 29.94 5.18 4.25
C ASP A 161 29.08 6.07 5.17
N GLY A 162 29.36 6.10 6.48
CA GLY A 162 28.67 6.92 7.47
C GLY A 162 27.48 6.25 8.17
N PRO A 163 26.95 6.91 9.21
CA PRO A 163 26.00 6.31 10.16
C PRO A 163 24.66 5.95 9.52
N ALA A 164 24.15 6.79 8.61
CA ALA A 164 22.87 6.56 7.96
C ALA A 164 22.89 5.28 7.10
N ARG A 165 23.97 5.06 6.33
CA ARG A 165 24.10 3.86 5.50
C ARG A 165 24.38 2.60 6.32
N ARG A 166 25.12 2.72 7.42
CA ARG A 166 25.28 1.62 8.38
C ARG A 166 23.94 1.18 8.95
N ILE A 167 23.11 2.10 9.44
CA ILE A 167 21.77 1.78 9.96
C ILE A 167 20.93 1.12 8.87
N ALA A 168 20.92 1.67 7.66
CA ALA A 168 20.21 1.09 6.52
C ALA A 168 20.64 -0.38 6.28
N MET A 169 21.94 -0.64 6.23
CA MET A 169 22.48 -1.97 5.99
C MET A 169 22.20 -2.95 7.15
N GLU A 170 22.30 -2.50 8.40
CA GLU A 170 21.94 -3.31 9.57
C GLU A 170 20.47 -3.73 9.54
N VAL A 171 19.57 -2.82 9.13
CA VAL A 171 18.14 -3.13 8.98
C VAL A 171 17.89 -4.07 7.80
N ILE A 172 18.56 -3.88 6.66
CA ILE A 172 18.47 -4.80 5.51
C ILE A 172 18.89 -6.22 5.92
N CYS A 173 19.99 -6.38 6.64
CA CYS A 173 20.43 -7.70 7.14
C CYS A 173 19.43 -8.31 8.14
N ALA A 174 18.86 -7.50 9.03
CA ALA A 174 17.85 -7.98 9.97
C ALA A 174 16.58 -8.46 9.25
N MET A 175 16.09 -7.67 8.28
CA MET A 175 14.94 -8.04 7.45
C MET A 175 15.23 -9.26 6.57
N ALA A 176 16.43 -9.37 6.01
CA ALA A 176 16.84 -10.54 5.24
C ALA A 176 16.80 -11.82 6.10
N THR A 177 17.32 -11.74 7.32
CA THR A 177 17.27 -12.85 8.28
C THR A 177 15.83 -13.21 8.64
N LEU A 178 14.99 -12.20 8.93
CA LEU A 178 13.56 -12.38 9.25
C LEU A 178 12.80 -13.08 8.12
N GLN A 179 13.08 -12.69 6.88
CA GLN A 179 12.49 -13.24 5.66
C GLN A 179 13.11 -14.58 5.23
N GLY A 180 14.11 -15.08 5.96
CA GLY A 180 14.78 -16.35 5.65
C GLY A 180 15.72 -16.30 4.44
N ALA A 181 16.11 -15.11 3.98
CA ALA A 181 17.08 -14.95 2.91
C ALA A 181 18.48 -15.36 3.41
N GLN A 182 19.27 -15.95 2.51
CA GLN A 182 20.69 -16.31 2.76
C GLN A 182 21.66 -15.32 2.11
N THR A 183 21.19 -14.58 1.11
CA THR A 183 21.96 -13.60 0.34
C THR A 183 21.12 -12.34 0.14
N LEU A 184 21.77 -11.27 -0.29
CA LEU A 184 21.12 -10.05 -0.77
C LEU A 184 21.23 -9.98 -2.30
N ILE A 185 20.29 -9.27 -2.92
CA ILE A 185 20.28 -9.00 -4.36
C ILE A 185 20.52 -7.51 -4.64
N ASP A 186 21.20 -7.21 -5.75
CA ASP A 186 21.30 -5.87 -6.28
C ASP A 186 19.98 -5.42 -6.88
N VAL A 187 19.55 -4.21 -6.56
CA VAL A 187 18.40 -3.57 -7.20
C VAL A 187 18.84 -2.43 -8.10
N THR A 188 18.17 -2.27 -9.23
CA THR A 188 18.55 -1.28 -10.25
C THR A 188 17.94 0.10 -10.00
N GLN A 189 16.79 0.16 -9.33
CA GLN A 189 16.08 1.40 -9.03
C GLN A 189 15.16 1.26 -7.81
N GLY A 190 14.87 2.39 -7.16
CA GLY A 190 13.99 2.51 -6.00
C GLY A 190 12.74 3.38 -6.24
N HIS A 191 11.70 3.14 -5.46
CA HIS A 191 10.53 4.02 -5.36
C HIS A 191 10.10 4.16 -3.91
N ILE A 192 10.28 5.37 -3.35
CA ILE A 192 9.98 5.68 -1.96
C ILE A 192 8.48 5.88 -1.78
N ASP A 193 7.84 5.03 -0.97
CA ASP A 193 6.44 5.07 -0.57
C ASP A 193 6.22 5.93 0.68
N GLY A 194 7.14 5.87 1.65
CA GLY A 194 7.06 6.54 2.97
C GLY A 194 7.06 8.08 2.98
N CYS A 195 6.78 8.74 1.85
CA CYS A 195 6.74 10.19 1.66
C CYS A 195 5.34 10.82 1.84
N ILE A 196 4.32 10.03 2.16
CA ILE A 196 3.00 10.55 2.56
C ILE A 196 3.06 11.02 4.02
N LEU A 197 2.61 12.24 4.31
CA LEU A 197 2.46 12.75 5.69
C LEU A 197 1.21 12.15 6.33
N ALA A 198 1.30 10.86 6.63
CA ALA A 198 0.31 10.05 7.33
C ALA A 198 0.26 10.38 8.83
N ASN A 199 1.43 10.64 9.41
CA ASN A 199 1.64 10.87 10.84
C ASN A 199 2.95 11.68 11.03
N ALA A 200 3.27 12.05 12.26
CA ALA A 200 4.47 12.84 12.56
C ALA A 200 5.77 12.01 12.42
N ALA A 201 5.69 10.69 12.66
CA ALA A 201 6.82 9.78 12.53
C ALA A 201 7.45 9.79 11.14
N ASN A 202 6.66 9.82 10.06
CA ASN A 202 7.20 9.83 8.69
C ASN A 202 8.13 11.03 8.46
N LEU A 203 7.71 12.23 8.88
CA LEU A 203 8.55 13.45 8.82
C LEU A 203 9.80 13.31 9.68
N ARG A 204 9.64 12.88 10.94
CA ARG A 204 10.76 12.73 11.87
C ARG A 204 11.80 11.71 11.38
N PHE A 205 11.36 10.61 10.77
CA PHE A 205 12.23 9.62 10.15
C PHE A 205 13.02 10.22 9.00
N ALA A 206 12.35 10.86 8.05
CA ALA A 206 13.00 11.42 6.86
C ALA A 206 14.02 12.50 7.21
N GLU A 207 13.68 13.40 8.15
CA GLU A 207 14.58 14.46 8.61
C GLU A 207 15.78 13.89 9.39
N ALA A 208 15.55 12.92 10.30
CA ALA A 208 16.65 12.28 11.02
C ALA A 208 17.63 11.57 10.07
N MET A 209 17.12 10.88 9.03
CA MET A 209 17.97 10.26 8.01
C MET A 209 18.77 11.31 7.23
N ALA A 210 18.12 12.39 6.79
CA ALA A 210 18.78 13.48 6.08
C ALA A 210 19.86 14.17 6.93
N GLU A 211 19.58 14.42 8.22
CA GLU A 211 20.53 14.99 9.20
C GLU A 211 21.75 14.08 9.43
N MET A 212 21.56 12.76 9.38
CA MET A 212 22.66 11.78 9.41
C MET A 212 23.45 11.68 8.09
N GLY A 213 23.11 12.49 7.08
CA GLY A 213 23.81 12.53 5.81
C GLY A 213 23.41 11.42 4.83
N ALA A 214 22.20 10.86 4.97
CA ALA A 214 21.69 9.83 4.06
C ALA A 214 21.74 10.26 2.59
N LYS A 215 22.15 9.33 1.71
CA LYS A 215 22.17 9.49 0.26
C LYS A 215 21.76 8.20 -0.44
N THR A 216 20.86 8.33 -1.42
CA THR A 216 20.53 7.23 -2.35
C THR A 216 21.72 6.94 -3.25
N CYS A 217 21.95 5.66 -3.60
CA CYS A 217 23.01 5.23 -4.51
C CYS A 217 22.49 4.70 -5.86
N ILE A 218 21.18 4.45 -5.95
CA ILE A 218 20.48 4.02 -7.18
C ILE A 218 19.47 5.07 -7.63
N PRO A 219 19.09 5.11 -8.92
CA PRO A 219 17.97 5.93 -9.40
C PRO A 219 16.73 5.70 -8.53
N THR A 220 16.22 6.76 -7.91
CA THR A 220 15.15 6.67 -6.92
C THR A 220 14.08 7.70 -7.23
N SER A 221 12.83 7.25 -7.35
CA SER A 221 11.65 8.10 -7.53
C SER A 221 10.88 8.22 -6.22
N ILE A 222 9.99 9.22 -6.13
CA ILE A 222 9.17 9.48 -4.93
C ILE A 222 7.69 9.28 -5.28
N ASN A 223 6.96 8.60 -4.40
CA ASN A 223 5.52 8.39 -4.49
C ASN A 223 4.75 9.73 -4.40
N ALA A 224 3.46 9.73 -4.73
CA ALA A 224 2.56 10.82 -4.45
C ALA A 224 2.64 11.21 -2.97
N ILE A 225 2.48 12.50 -2.70
CA ILE A 225 2.64 13.13 -1.39
C ILE A 225 1.31 13.71 -0.92
N SER A 226 1.30 14.36 0.25
CA SER A 226 0.05 14.87 0.86
C SER A 226 -0.38 16.26 0.38
N VAL A 227 0.42 16.92 -0.46
CA VAL A 227 0.15 18.27 -0.97
C VAL A 227 0.67 18.46 -2.38
N ASP A 228 0.06 19.36 -3.15
CA ASP A 228 0.65 19.87 -4.38
C ASP A 228 1.86 20.71 -3.96
N HIS A 229 3.06 20.14 -4.08
CA HIS A 229 4.27 20.72 -3.49
C HIS A 229 4.51 22.15 -3.96
N GLY A 230 4.19 22.43 -5.22
CA GLY A 230 4.34 23.76 -5.82
C GLY A 230 3.19 24.73 -5.52
N ASN A 231 2.01 24.24 -5.17
CA ASN A 231 0.78 25.06 -5.22
C ASN A 231 -0.08 25.05 -3.94
N TRP A 232 0.25 24.25 -2.93
CA TRP A 232 -0.60 24.04 -1.75
C TRP A 232 -1.04 25.34 -1.04
N ARG A 233 -0.18 26.37 -1.05
CA ARG A 233 -0.51 27.68 -0.47
C ARG A 233 -1.67 28.36 -1.19
N ALA A 234 -1.65 28.35 -2.52
CA ALA A 234 -2.71 28.94 -3.34
C ALA A 234 -4.00 28.11 -3.28
N GLN A 235 -3.87 26.80 -3.03
CA GLN A 235 -4.99 25.91 -2.79
C GLN A 235 -5.62 26.08 -1.39
N GLY A 236 -5.07 26.94 -0.53
CA GLY A 236 -5.63 27.21 0.79
C GLY A 236 -5.36 26.13 1.83
N VAL A 237 -4.43 25.21 1.58
CA VAL A 237 -4.02 24.19 2.56
C VAL A 237 -3.43 24.89 3.79
N ALA A 238 -3.83 24.43 4.99
CA ALA A 238 -3.38 25.00 6.25
C ALA A 238 -1.84 25.04 6.33
N PRO A 239 -1.22 26.19 6.68
CA PRO A 239 0.24 26.34 6.67
C PRO A 239 0.99 25.27 7.48
N ASP A 240 0.47 24.89 8.64
CA ASP A 240 1.09 23.87 9.49
C ASP A 240 1.15 22.49 8.80
N PHE A 241 0.09 22.06 8.13
CA PHE A 241 0.08 20.80 7.38
C PHE A 241 0.93 20.90 6.12
N GLY A 242 0.74 21.96 5.33
CA GLY A 242 1.43 22.15 4.06
C GLY A 242 2.95 22.26 4.20
N LEU A 243 3.44 22.95 5.23
CA LEU A 243 4.87 23.04 5.52
C LEU A 243 5.47 21.69 5.94
N ARG A 244 4.78 20.93 6.78
CA ARG A 244 5.24 19.60 7.22
C ARG A 244 5.28 18.61 6.05
N ALA A 245 4.25 18.60 5.21
CA ALA A 245 4.19 17.70 4.06
C ALA A 245 5.25 18.04 3.01
N ALA A 246 5.49 19.34 2.75
CA ALA A 246 6.55 19.78 1.86
C ALA A 246 7.95 19.41 2.40
N ARG A 247 8.21 19.63 3.69
CA ARG A 247 9.48 19.25 4.34
C ARG A 247 9.76 17.75 4.24
N LEU A 248 8.75 16.91 4.40
CA LEU A 248 8.88 15.46 4.24
C LEU A 248 9.38 15.11 2.83
N ALA A 249 8.74 15.66 1.80
CA ALA A 249 9.17 15.48 0.41
C ALA A 249 10.59 16.03 0.17
N ASP A 250 10.87 17.24 0.68
CA ASP A 250 12.17 17.91 0.53
C ASP A 250 13.31 17.14 1.19
N ALA A 251 13.06 16.46 2.31
CA ALA A 251 14.05 15.60 2.97
C ALA A 251 14.49 14.46 2.03
N TYR A 252 13.55 13.77 1.37
CA TYR A 252 13.88 12.74 0.39
C TYR A 252 14.60 13.29 -0.85
N VAL A 253 14.22 14.46 -1.32
CA VAL A 253 14.91 15.15 -2.43
C VAL A 253 16.35 15.49 -2.02
N ALA A 254 16.56 16.00 -0.80
CA ALA A 254 17.90 16.29 -0.27
C ALA A 254 18.77 15.03 -0.15
N MET A 255 18.16 13.86 0.06
CA MET A 255 18.85 12.55 0.05
C MET A 255 19.16 12.04 -1.37
N GLY A 256 18.69 12.71 -2.44
CA GLY A 256 19.02 12.38 -3.83
C GLY A 256 17.89 11.70 -4.62
N ALA A 257 16.69 11.58 -4.05
CA ALA A 257 15.55 11.05 -4.78
C ALA A 257 14.94 12.09 -5.75
N ARG A 258 14.45 11.63 -6.90
CA ARG A 258 13.83 12.47 -7.93
C ARG A 258 12.39 12.84 -7.51
N PRO A 259 12.02 14.14 -7.52
CA PRO A 259 10.68 14.62 -7.11
C PRO A 259 9.61 14.36 -8.19
N THR A 260 9.38 13.08 -8.49
CA THR A 260 8.35 12.61 -9.44
C THR A 260 6.95 12.71 -8.87
N PHE A 261 6.82 12.57 -7.55
CA PHE A 261 5.59 12.64 -6.78
C PHE A 261 4.40 11.91 -7.41
N THR A 262 4.56 10.60 -7.67
CA THR A 262 3.51 9.81 -8.30
C THR A 262 3.42 8.39 -7.74
N CYS A 263 2.20 7.94 -7.43
CA CYS A 263 1.93 6.55 -7.03
C CYS A 263 1.89 5.56 -8.19
N ALA A 264 2.07 6.06 -9.41
CA ALA A 264 2.11 5.29 -10.63
C ALA A 264 3.49 5.44 -11.32
N PRO A 265 4.60 5.01 -10.68
CA PRO A 265 5.95 5.16 -11.25
C PRO A 265 6.15 4.37 -12.55
N TYR A 266 5.31 3.36 -12.81
CA TYR A 266 5.26 2.63 -14.08
C TYR A 266 4.73 3.49 -15.26
N LEU A 267 4.20 4.69 -15.02
CA LEU A 267 3.88 5.66 -16.07
C LEU A 267 5.07 6.56 -16.46
N LEU A 268 6.18 6.48 -15.71
CA LEU A 268 7.40 7.21 -16.01
C LEU A 268 8.17 6.55 -17.15
N ASP A 269 9.02 7.32 -17.83
CA ASP A 269 9.94 6.83 -18.86
C ASP A 269 10.96 5.80 -18.32
N THR A 270 11.19 5.82 -17.00
CA THR A 270 12.06 4.90 -16.26
C THR A 270 11.36 3.61 -15.81
N ALA A 271 10.16 3.31 -16.30
CA ALA A 271 9.45 2.08 -15.95
C ALA A 271 10.36 0.84 -16.12
N PRO A 272 10.35 -0.10 -15.16
CA PRO A 272 11.24 -1.26 -15.18
C PRO A 272 10.87 -2.21 -16.31
N LYS A 273 11.84 -3.04 -16.70
CA LYS A 273 11.69 -4.06 -17.74
C LYS A 273 11.45 -5.44 -17.13
N GLU A 274 11.00 -6.36 -17.98
CA GLU A 274 10.84 -7.76 -17.62
C GLU A 274 12.15 -8.34 -17.05
N GLY A 275 12.04 -9.01 -15.91
CA GLY A 275 13.15 -9.63 -15.18
C GLY A 275 13.99 -8.67 -14.32
N GLU A 276 13.77 -7.36 -14.41
CA GLU A 276 14.55 -6.36 -13.65
C GLU A 276 14.24 -6.43 -12.14
N ALA A 277 15.27 -6.53 -11.30
CA ALA A 277 15.13 -6.48 -9.84
C ALA A 277 15.13 -5.03 -9.34
N ILE A 278 14.04 -4.61 -8.70
CA ILE A 278 13.82 -3.23 -8.23
C ILE A 278 13.38 -3.19 -6.76
N GLY A 279 13.53 -2.05 -6.09
CA GLY A 279 13.07 -1.81 -4.72
C GLY A 279 11.89 -0.85 -4.65
N TRP A 280 10.68 -1.32 -4.95
CA TRP A 280 9.46 -0.51 -4.87
C TRP A 280 8.60 -0.97 -3.68
N SER A 281 7.98 -0.04 -2.95
CA SER A 281 7.10 -0.36 -1.81
C SER A 281 5.62 -0.06 -2.06
N GLU A 282 5.29 0.93 -2.90
CA GLU A 282 3.89 1.33 -3.14
C GLU A 282 3.07 0.15 -3.70
N SER A 283 2.04 -0.23 -2.95
CA SER A 283 1.30 -1.48 -3.15
C SER A 283 0.77 -1.66 -4.58
N ASN A 284 0.20 -0.61 -5.19
CA ASN A 284 -0.31 -0.72 -6.56
C ASN A 284 0.84 -0.87 -7.59
N ALA A 285 1.95 -0.17 -7.35
CA ALA A 285 3.11 -0.17 -8.23
C ALA A 285 3.87 -1.50 -8.17
N VAL A 286 3.99 -2.10 -6.98
CA VAL A 286 4.56 -3.43 -6.78
C VAL A 286 3.76 -4.48 -7.56
N VAL A 287 2.43 -4.48 -7.40
CA VAL A 287 1.57 -5.44 -8.10
C VAL A 287 1.68 -5.25 -9.61
N TYR A 288 1.65 -4.01 -10.11
CA TYR A 288 1.78 -3.74 -11.53
C TYR A 288 3.16 -4.13 -12.09
N ALA A 289 4.24 -3.79 -11.38
CA ALA A 289 5.60 -4.11 -11.80
C ALA A 289 5.81 -5.62 -11.90
N ASN A 290 5.36 -6.39 -10.92
CA ASN A 290 5.48 -7.85 -10.97
C ASN A 290 4.55 -8.48 -12.00
N SER A 291 3.28 -8.07 -12.02
CA SER A 291 2.23 -8.76 -12.78
C SER A 291 2.24 -8.38 -14.25
N VAL A 292 2.39 -7.09 -14.56
CA VAL A 292 2.23 -6.56 -15.92
C VAL A 292 3.58 -6.37 -16.61
N LEU A 293 4.57 -5.82 -15.89
CA LEU A 293 5.90 -5.57 -16.46
C LEU A 293 6.84 -6.77 -16.37
N GLY A 294 6.52 -7.78 -15.54
CA GLY A 294 7.40 -8.92 -15.26
C GLY A 294 8.69 -8.55 -14.52
N ALA A 295 8.75 -7.34 -13.93
CA ALA A 295 9.83 -6.95 -13.03
C ALA A 295 9.73 -7.72 -11.71
N ARG A 296 10.74 -7.59 -10.85
CA ARG A 296 10.86 -8.36 -9.60
C ARG A 296 11.01 -7.41 -8.44
N THR A 297 10.03 -7.40 -7.55
CA THR A 297 10.10 -6.68 -6.28
C THR A 297 9.14 -7.27 -5.27
N VAL A 298 9.55 -7.31 -4.00
CA VAL A 298 8.66 -7.71 -2.92
C VAL A 298 7.82 -6.50 -2.51
N LYS A 299 6.65 -6.74 -1.92
CA LYS A 299 5.85 -5.69 -1.28
C LYS A 299 6.55 -5.25 0.02
N HIS A 300 7.58 -4.43 -0.10
CA HIS A 300 8.42 -3.99 1.01
C HIS A 300 7.64 -3.02 1.94
N PRO A 301 7.78 -3.13 3.27
CA PRO A 301 7.20 -2.15 4.18
C PRO A 301 7.83 -0.75 4.04
N ASP A 302 7.08 0.30 4.38
CA ASP A 302 7.58 1.68 4.31
C ASP A 302 8.83 1.81 5.19
N TYR A 303 9.75 2.69 4.77
CA TYR A 303 11.12 2.91 5.28
C TYR A 303 12.17 1.95 4.73
N LEU A 304 11.80 0.70 4.41
CA LEU A 304 12.75 -0.24 3.80
C LEU A 304 13.15 0.20 2.39
N ASP A 305 12.22 0.81 1.66
CA ASP A 305 12.45 1.46 0.37
C ASP A 305 13.63 2.44 0.38
N LEU A 306 13.73 3.31 1.40
CA LEU A 306 14.84 4.23 1.55
C LEU A 306 16.14 3.47 1.81
N PHE A 307 16.12 2.46 2.68
CA PHE A 307 17.31 1.68 2.98
C PHE A 307 17.79 0.90 1.75
N ILE A 308 16.87 0.34 0.96
CA ILE A 308 17.16 -0.28 -0.33
C ILE A 308 17.76 0.76 -1.30
N ALA A 309 17.17 1.95 -1.40
CA ALA A 309 17.66 3.02 -2.26
C ALA A 309 19.06 3.55 -1.85
N MET A 310 19.38 3.52 -0.55
CA MET A 310 20.66 3.97 0.00
C MET A 310 21.77 2.94 -0.13
N THR A 311 21.44 1.65 -0.13
CA THR A 311 22.41 0.55 -0.17
C THR A 311 22.53 -0.06 -1.56
N GLY A 312 21.47 0.01 -2.37
CA GLY A 312 21.36 -0.72 -3.64
C GLY A 312 21.04 -2.21 -3.43
N ARG A 313 20.69 -2.60 -2.20
CA ARG A 313 20.57 -4.00 -1.78
C ARG A 313 19.19 -4.27 -1.23
N ALA A 314 18.64 -5.44 -1.54
CA ALA A 314 17.43 -5.95 -0.94
C ALA A 314 17.62 -7.41 -0.49
N PRO A 315 16.85 -7.90 0.49
CA PRO A 315 16.79 -9.34 0.76
C PRO A 315 16.44 -10.14 -0.49
N LEU A 316 17.20 -11.19 -0.81
CA LEU A 316 16.81 -12.14 -1.86
C LEU A 316 15.73 -13.07 -1.30
N SER A 317 14.47 -12.62 -1.34
CA SER A 317 13.31 -13.30 -0.78
C SER A 317 12.08 -13.18 -1.68
N GLY A 318 11.03 -13.94 -1.34
CA GLY A 318 9.73 -13.83 -2.00
C GLY A 318 9.81 -13.91 -3.53
N VAL A 319 9.13 -13.00 -4.22
CA VAL A 319 8.99 -12.99 -5.68
C VAL A 319 10.20 -12.46 -6.46
N TYR A 320 11.32 -12.17 -5.78
CA TYR A 320 12.61 -12.13 -6.47
C TYR A 320 12.99 -13.52 -7.01
N LEU A 321 12.63 -14.58 -6.27
CA LEU A 321 12.86 -15.97 -6.63
C LEU A 321 11.78 -16.47 -7.62
N PRO A 322 12.15 -17.00 -8.81
CA PRO A 322 11.19 -17.49 -9.80
C PRO A 322 10.18 -18.51 -9.26
N GLU A 323 10.60 -19.42 -8.40
CA GLU A 323 9.77 -20.47 -7.81
C GLU A 323 8.62 -19.92 -6.96
N ASN A 324 8.80 -18.74 -6.36
CA ASN A 324 7.80 -18.10 -5.51
C ASN A 324 6.78 -17.26 -6.31
N ARG A 325 6.88 -17.24 -7.64
CA ARG A 325 5.97 -16.50 -8.53
C ARG A 325 4.83 -17.38 -9.08
N GLN A 326 4.78 -18.64 -8.68
CA GLN A 326 3.75 -19.58 -9.12
C GLN A 326 2.39 -19.26 -8.50
N ALA A 327 1.33 -19.25 -9.32
CA ALA A 327 -0.04 -19.14 -8.84
C ALA A 327 -0.41 -20.36 -7.98
N ARG A 328 -0.96 -20.12 -6.80
CA ARG A 328 -1.47 -21.15 -5.88
C ARG A 328 -3.00 -21.19 -5.79
N LEU A 329 -3.66 -20.29 -6.50
CA LEU A 329 -5.10 -20.27 -6.69
C LEU A 329 -5.38 -20.01 -8.17
N VAL A 330 -6.28 -20.78 -8.78
CA VAL A 330 -6.74 -20.55 -10.15
C VAL A 330 -8.22 -20.20 -10.10
N ILE A 331 -8.57 -18.96 -10.38
CA ILE A 331 -9.96 -18.49 -10.42
C ILE A 331 -10.39 -18.44 -11.88
N HIS A 332 -11.25 -19.38 -12.28
CA HIS A 332 -11.87 -19.36 -13.59
C HIS A 332 -13.05 -18.39 -13.59
N VAL A 333 -12.92 -17.28 -14.31
CA VAL A 333 -13.90 -16.20 -14.38
C VAL A 333 -14.75 -16.36 -15.63
N THR A 334 -16.07 -16.39 -15.47
CA THR A 334 -16.98 -16.23 -16.61
C THR A 334 -17.23 -14.74 -16.84
N ALA A 335 -16.49 -14.13 -17.79
CA ALA A 335 -16.62 -12.71 -18.09
C ALA A 335 -17.98 -12.39 -18.72
N PRO A 336 -18.70 -11.35 -18.24
CA PRO A 336 -19.94 -10.91 -18.85
C PRO A 336 -19.70 -10.28 -20.23
N ALA A 337 -20.63 -10.52 -21.15
CA ALA A 337 -20.59 -9.90 -22.46
C ALA A 337 -20.79 -8.38 -22.35
N GLY A 338 -20.01 -7.60 -23.11
CA GLY A 338 -20.15 -6.14 -23.15
C GLY A 338 -19.74 -5.42 -21.87
N ALA A 339 -18.93 -6.06 -21.02
CA ALA A 339 -18.35 -5.43 -19.84
C ALA A 339 -17.50 -4.20 -20.21
N ASP A 340 -17.61 -3.14 -19.40
CA ASP A 340 -16.82 -1.92 -19.54
C ASP A 340 -15.56 -1.95 -18.64
N ASP A 341 -14.89 -0.80 -18.50
CA ASP A 341 -13.65 -0.67 -17.72
C ASP A 341 -13.86 -0.86 -16.21
N ALA A 342 -15.11 -0.86 -15.70
CA ALA A 342 -15.38 -1.15 -14.29
C ALA A 342 -15.17 -2.64 -13.95
N LEU A 343 -15.12 -3.53 -14.94
CA LEU A 343 -14.85 -4.96 -14.74
C LEU A 343 -13.51 -5.19 -14.03
N TRP A 344 -12.45 -4.54 -14.51
CA TRP A 344 -11.07 -4.80 -14.09
C TRP A 344 -10.76 -4.50 -12.62
N PRO A 345 -11.12 -3.33 -12.06
CA PRO A 345 -10.98 -3.11 -10.62
C PRO A 345 -11.84 -4.09 -9.80
N MET A 346 -13.03 -4.49 -10.27
CA MET A 346 -13.84 -5.50 -9.57
C MET A 346 -13.20 -6.89 -9.57
N LEU A 347 -12.59 -7.30 -10.69
CA LEU A 347 -11.82 -8.55 -10.78
C LEU A 347 -10.61 -8.53 -9.85
N GLY A 348 -9.87 -7.42 -9.81
CA GLY A 348 -8.74 -7.25 -8.89
C GLY A 348 -9.18 -7.35 -7.43
N TYR A 349 -10.27 -6.66 -7.07
CA TYR A 349 -10.82 -6.69 -5.72
C TYR A 349 -11.32 -8.09 -5.32
N LEU A 350 -12.00 -8.80 -6.21
CA LEU A 350 -12.44 -10.18 -6.03
C LEU A 350 -11.26 -11.14 -5.82
N ALA A 351 -10.26 -11.06 -6.70
CA ALA A 351 -9.06 -11.88 -6.62
C ALA A 351 -8.34 -11.66 -5.29
N GLY A 352 -8.24 -10.40 -4.84
CA GLY A 352 -7.58 -10.09 -3.58
C GLY A 352 -8.34 -10.60 -2.35
N GLN A 353 -9.67 -10.57 -2.36
CA GLN A 353 -10.49 -11.17 -1.29
C GLN A 353 -10.33 -12.69 -1.21
N ARG A 354 -10.20 -13.36 -2.35
CA ARG A 354 -10.08 -14.84 -2.43
C ARG A 354 -8.65 -15.33 -2.20
N ALA A 355 -7.67 -14.48 -2.47
CA ALA A 355 -6.26 -14.76 -2.32
C ALA A 355 -5.57 -13.70 -1.43
N PRO A 356 -5.92 -13.62 -0.13
CA PRO A 356 -5.38 -12.58 0.76
C PRO A 356 -3.87 -12.72 1.00
N ASP A 357 -3.31 -13.91 0.83
CA ASP A 357 -1.94 -14.28 1.23
C ASP A 357 -1.19 -15.13 0.18
N ARG A 358 -1.76 -15.29 -1.03
CA ARG A 358 -1.18 -16.13 -2.10
C ARG A 358 -1.40 -15.52 -3.47
N ILE A 359 -0.59 -15.90 -4.46
CA ILE A 359 -0.71 -15.40 -5.84
C ILE A 359 -1.86 -16.14 -6.56
N PRO A 360 -2.88 -15.44 -7.06
CA PRO A 360 -3.91 -16.04 -7.90
C PRO A 360 -3.57 -15.93 -9.40
N LEU A 361 -4.13 -16.85 -10.19
CA LEU A 361 -4.28 -16.76 -11.64
C LEU A 361 -5.75 -16.55 -11.97
N LEU A 362 -6.06 -15.48 -12.71
CA LEU A 362 -7.37 -15.27 -13.32
C LEU A 362 -7.38 -15.92 -14.72
N ALA A 363 -8.22 -16.94 -14.90
CA ALA A 363 -8.43 -17.64 -16.17
C ALA A 363 -9.83 -17.35 -16.73
N GLY A 364 -10.08 -17.65 -18.01
CA GLY A 364 -11.37 -17.36 -18.67
C GLY A 364 -11.50 -15.94 -19.23
N LEU A 365 -10.41 -15.15 -19.16
CA LEU A 365 -10.32 -13.77 -19.65
C LEU A 365 -9.45 -13.63 -20.91
N GLU A 366 -8.92 -14.74 -21.43
CA GLU A 366 -7.92 -14.79 -22.52
C GLU A 366 -8.43 -14.16 -23.82
N HIS A 367 -9.75 -14.18 -24.03
CA HIS A 367 -10.42 -13.65 -25.21
C HIS A 367 -10.70 -12.14 -25.15
N LEU A 368 -10.49 -11.51 -23.98
CA LEU A 368 -10.62 -10.06 -23.82
C LEU A 368 -9.34 -9.35 -24.29
N SER A 369 -9.34 -8.01 -24.26
CA SER A 369 -8.17 -7.21 -24.64
C SER A 369 -8.02 -6.03 -23.66
N PRO A 370 -7.53 -6.28 -22.43
CA PRO A 370 -7.30 -5.22 -21.46
C PRO A 370 -6.29 -4.21 -21.99
N SER A 371 -6.57 -2.93 -21.75
CA SER A 371 -5.57 -1.87 -21.88
C SER A 371 -4.61 -1.85 -20.68
N PRO A 372 -3.46 -1.18 -20.78
CA PRO A 372 -2.58 -0.98 -19.63
C PRO A 372 -3.27 -0.31 -18.43
N ASP A 373 -4.24 0.58 -18.67
CA ASP A 373 -5.02 1.24 -17.60
C ASP A 373 -6.01 0.28 -16.94
N ASP A 374 -6.56 -0.68 -17.69
CA ASP A 374 -7.42 -1.74 -17.14
C ASP A 374 -6.63 -2.62 -16.16
N LEU A 375 -5.45 -3.08 -16.58
CA LEU A 375 -4.56 -3.86 -15.71
C LEU A 375 -4.07 -3.03 -14.51
N LYS A 376 -3.83 -1.72 -14.70
CA LYS A 376 -3.50 -0.77 -13.62
C LYS A 376 -4.61 -0.72 -12.57
N ALA A 377 -5.86 -0.53 -13.00
CA ALA A 377 -7.02 -0.47 -12.11
C ALA A 377 -7.22 -1.79 -11.34
N MET A 378 -7.05 -2.92 -12.03
CA MET A 378 -7.10 -4.26 -11.43
C MET A 378 -5.99 -4.45 -10.38
N CYS A 379 -4.73 -4.13 -10.70
CA CYS A 379 -3.60 -4.26 -9.77
C CYS A 379 -3.80 -3.41 -8.51
N ALA A 380 -4.30 -2.18 -8.67
CA ALA A 380 -4.58 -1.28 -7.55
C ALA A 380 -5.67 -1.82 -6.62
N ALA A 381 -6.76 -2.34 -7.20
CA ALA A 381 -7.84 -2.94 -6.43
C ALA A 381 -7.42 -4.26 -5.75
N PHE A 382 -6.59 -5.08 -6.41
CA PHE A 382 -6.01 -6.29 -5.81
C PHE A 382 -5.13 -5.98 -4.60
N GLY A 383 -4.19 -5.04 -4.74
CA GLY A 383 -3.30 -4.63 -3.65
C GLY A 383 -4.00 -3.97 -2.45
N THR A 384 -5.30 -3.66 -2.59
CA THR A 384 -6.14 -3.13 -1.50
C THR A 384 -6.62 -4.25 -0.56
N THR A 385 -6.92 -5.44 -1.09
CA THR A 385 -7.52 -6.55 -0.33
C THR A 385 -6.57 -7.74 -0.13
N SER A 386 -5.41 -7.75 -0.79
CA SER A 386 -4.40 -8.81 -0.68
C SER A 386 -3.04 -8.30 -0.21
N ALA A 387 -2.32 -9.16 0.53
CA ALA A 387 -0.92 -9.01 0.86
C ALA A 387 0.02 -9.57 -0.21
N ALA A 388 -0.49 -10.38 -1.15
CA ALA A 388 0.34 -10.94 -2.21
C ALA A 388 0.90 -9.83 -3.13
N PRO A 389 2.17 -9.92 -3.55
CA PRO A 389 2.83 -8.85 -4.31
C PRO A 389 2.48 -8.85 -5.80
N MET A 390 1.66 -9.80 -6.27
CA MET A 390 1.29 -9.95 -7.68
C MET A 390 0.06 -10.84 -7.87
N LEU A 391 -0.52 -10.76 -9.06
CA LEU A 391 -1.51 -11.69 -9.61
C LEU A 391 -1.19 -12.00 -11.07
N HIS A 392 -1.64 -13.14 -11.57
CA HIS A 392 -1.54 -13.48 -12.98
C HIS A 392 -2.89 -13.36 -13.67
N VAL A 393 -2.88 -13.02 -14.96
CA VAL A 393 -4.05 -13.08 -15.84
C VAL A 393 -3.68 -13.88 -17.08
N ALA A 394 -4.35 -15.01 -17.26
CA ALA A 394 -4.12 -15.92 -18.37
C ALA A 394 -4.24 -15.17 -19.71
N GLY A 395 -3.25 -15.36 -20.57
CA GLY A 395 -3.17 -14.71 -21.89
C GLY A 395 -2.69 -13.26 -21.88
N HIS A 396 -2.60 -12.60 -20.72
CA HIS A 396 -2.30 -11.16 -20.62
C HIS A 396 -1.04 -10.82 -19.83
N THR A 397 -0.71 -11.56 -18.77
CA THR A 397 0.53 -11.35 -18.00
C THR A 397 1.64 -12.33 -18.44
N PRO A 398 2.92 -11.89 -18.49
CA PRO A 398 4.02 -12.68 -19.10
C PRO A 398 4.24 -14.05 -18.45
N GLU A 399 4.04 -14.13 -17.13
CA GLU A 399 4.30 -15.32 -16.34
C GLU A 399 3.03 -16.10 -15.95
N ALA A 400 1.90 -15.87 -16.64
CA ALA A 400 0.63 -16.53 -16.33
C ALA A 400 0.66 -18.08 -16.46
N HIS A 401 1.69 -18.62 -17.10
CA HIS A 401 1.93 -20.04 -17.23
C HIS A 401 2.51 -20.69 -15.95
N LEU A 402 2.98 -19.90 -14.98
CA LEU A 402 3.54 -20.38 -13.72
C LEU A 402 2.41 -20.73 -12.75
N ILE A 403 2.05 -22.02 -12.70
CA ILE A 403 1.00 -22.55 -11.82
C ILE A 403 1.62 -23.61 -10.92
N ALA A 404 1.40 -23.49 -9.62
CA ALA A 404 1.88 -24.47 -8.65
C ALA A 404 1.12 -25.81 -8.83
N PRO A 405 1.78 -26.96 -8.66
CA PRO A 405 1.11 -28.27 -8.80
C PRO A 405 -0.05 -28.48 -7.84
N ASP A 406 -0.04 -27.81 -6.68
CA ASP A 406 -1.05 -27.83 -5.63
C ASP A 406 -2.00 -26.63 -5.69
N ALA A 407 -2.04 -25.90 -6.82
CA ALA A 407 -2.92 -24.75 -6.97
C ALA A 407 -4.41 -25.15 -6.85
N VAL A 408 -5.14 -24.41 -6.03
CA VAL A 408 -6.56 -24.67 -5.77
C VAL A 408 -7.41 -24.09 -6.90
N PRO A 409 -8.31 -24.86 -7.54
CA PRO A 409 -9.24 -24.32 -8.53
C PRO A 409 -10.48 -23.72 -7.86
N GLU A 410 -10.90 -22.55 -8.33
CA GLU A 410 -12.15 -21.88 -7.97
C GLU A 410 -12.84 -21.32 -9.22
N THR A 411 -14.14 -21.04 -9.11
CA THR A 411 -14.89 -20.34 -10.15
C THR A 411 -15.44 -19.02 -9.64
N ALA A 412 -15.53 -18.04 -10.52
CA ALA A 412 -16.22 -16.78 -10.26
C ALA A 412 -17.18 -16.46 -11.41
N ASP A 413 -18.38 -16.04 -11.06
CA ASP A 413 -19.44 -15.73 -12.02
C ASP A 413 -19.97 -14.31 -11.84
N ILE A 414 -21.05 -13.99 -12.55
CA ILE A 414 -21.68 -12.67 -12.51
C ILE A 414 -22.24 -12.31 -11.12
N LYS A 415 -22.62 -13.29 -10.29
CA LYS A 415 -23.14 -13.06 -8.94
C LYS A 415 -22.03 -12.62 -8.00
N ASP A 416 -20.82 -13.17 -8.18
CA ASP A 416 -19.64 -12.68 -7.48
C ASP A 416 -19.38 -11.21 -7.83
N LEU A 417 -19.40 -10.87 -9.12
CA LEU A 417 -19.20 -9.48 -9.57
C LEU A 417 -20.29 -8.54 -9.04
N ALA A 418 -21.56 -8.99 -9.01
CA ALA A 418 -22.65 -8.22 -8.43
C ALA A 418 -22.48 -7.98 -6.92
N ARG A 419 -21.97 -8.97 -6.18
CA ARG A 419 -21.61 -8.81 -4.76
C ARG A 419 -20.51 -7.77 -4.58
N ILE A 420 -19.45 -7.82 -5.41
CA ILE A 420 -18.34 -6.87 -5.36
C ILE A 420 -18.82 -5.46 -5.70
N TRP A 421 -19.66 -5.31 -6.72
CA TRP A 421 -20.29 -4.03 -7.05
C TRP A 421 -21.05 -3.44 -5.85
N GLY A 422 -21.84 -4.27 -5.14
CA GLY A 422 -22.55 -3.86 -3.93
C GLY A 422 -21.63 -3.46 -2.78
N GLN A 423 -20.49 -4.13 -2.63
CA GLN A 423 -19.48 -3.79 -1.62
C GLN A 423 -18.79 -2.44 -1.90
N LEU A 424 -18.53 -2.13 -3.18
CA LEU A 424 -17.95 -0.84 -3.60
C LEU A 424 -19.00 0.29 -3.72
N ASN A 425 -20.28 -0.03 -3.56
CA ASN A 425 -21.41 0.90 -3.57
C ASN A 425 -22.37 0.63 -2.39
N PRO A 426 -21.89 0.71 -1.13
CA PRO A 426 -22.67 0.28 0.05
C PRO A 426 -23.91 1.13 0.29
N ASP A 427 -23.90 2.40 -0.14
CA ASP A 427 -25.05 3.30 -0.05
C ASP A 427 -25.70 3.51 -1.44
N PRO A 428 -26.93 3.01 -1.67
CA PRO A 428 -27.67 3.26 -2.90
C PRO A 428 -28.45 4.58 -2.90
N SER A 429 -28.47 5.32 -1.78
CA SER A 429 -29.30 6.51 -1.59
C SER A 429 -28.76 7.83 -2.18
N PRO A 430 -27.44 8.10 -2.30
CA PRO A 430 -26.98 9.39 -2.79
C PRO A 430 -27.23 9.49 -4.29
N LYS A 431 -28.27 10.23 -4.65
CA LYS A 431 -28.59 10.51 -6.05
C LYS A 431 -27.71 11.61 -6.60
N HIS A 432 -27.44 12.66 -5.82
CA HIS A 432 -26.61 13.79 -6.22
C HIS A 432 -25.15 13.57 -5.82
N MET A 433 -24.23 13.82 -6.73
CA MET A 433 -22.78 13.71 -6.54
C MET A 433 -22.17 15.10 -6.37
N ASP A 434 -21.59 15.37 -5.20
CA ASP A 434 -20.90 16.63 -4.93
C ASP A 434 -19.50 16.67 -5.56
N LEU A 435 -18.85 15.51 -5.71
CA LEU A 435 -17.50 15.37 -6.24
C LEU A 435 -17.36 14.14 -7.15
N ILE A 436 -16.71 14.29 -8.30
CA ILE A 436 -16.17 13.18 -9.09
C ILE A 436 -14.65 13.15 -8.94
N ALA A 437 -14.13 12.04 -8.42
CA ALA A 437 -12.74 11.86 -8.02
C ALA A 437 -12.03 10.85 -8.95
N PHE A 438 -11.07 11.33 -9.72
CA PHE A 438 -10.22 10.54 -10.63
C PHE A 438 -8.77 10.55 -10.20
N GLY A 439 -8.02 9.45 -10.42
CA GLY A 439 -6.58 9.42 -10.16
C GLY A 439 -6.13 8.62 -8.93
N SER A 440 -6.82 7.51 -8.61
CA SER A 440 -6.33 6.55 -7.62
C SER A 440 -6.20 5.14 -8.23
N PRO A 441 -5.03 4.71 -8.74
CA PRO A 441 -3.76 5.43 -8.82
C PRO A 441 -3.78 6.61 -9.79
N HIS A 442 -2.73 7.44 -9.76
CA HIS A 442 -2.60 8.62 -10.61
C HIS A 442 -2.97 8.36 -12.07
N PHE A 443 -3.69 9.33 -12.64
CA PHE A 443 -4.23 9.22 -14.00
C PHE A 443 -3.12 9.14 -15.05
N SER A 444 -3.33 8.30 -16.05
CA SER A 444 -2.46 8.20 -17.21
C SER A 444 -2.81 9.24 -18.26
N LEU A 445 -1.89 9.45 -19.20
CA LEU A 445 -2.13 10.29 -20.38
C LEU A 445 -3.33 9.78 -21.21
N VAL A 446 -3.50 8.46 -21.30
CA VAL A 446 -4.59 7.84 -22.07
C VAL A 446 -5.93 8.05 -21.38
N GLU A 447 -6.01 7.87 -20.06
CA GLU A 447 -7.22 8.16 -19.28
C GLU A 447 -7.60 9.63 -19.37
N ALA A 448 -6.63 10.56 -19.26
CA ALA A 448 -6.89 11.99 -19.38
C ALA A 448 -7.49 12.35 -20.75
N ARG A 449 -6.96 11.77 -21.83
CA ARG A 449 -7.50 11.94 -23.20
C ARG A 449 -8.90 11.36 -23.34
N LYS A 450 -9.15 10.16 -22.79
CA LYS A 450 -10.48 9.53 -22.77
C LYS A 450 -11.50 10.40 -22.03
N LEU A 451 -11.14 10.90 -20.85
CA LEU A 451 -12.00 11.80 -20.06
C LEU A 451 -12.28 13.11 -20.81
N ALA A 452 -11.25 13.72 -21.42
CA ALA A 452 -11.41 14.93 -22.23
C ALA A 452 -12.36 14.70 -23.42
N ALA A 453 -12.30 13.54 -24.06
CA ALA A 453 -13.22 13.17 -25.13
C ALA A 453 -14.66 13.01 -24.64
N LEU A 454 -14.86 12.36 -23.49
CA LEU A 454 -16.19 12.17 -22.87
C LEU A 454 -16.83 13.49 -22.41
N LEU A 455 -16.02 14.46 -22.00
CA LEU A 455 -16.46 15.78 -21.53
C LEU A 455 -16.51 16.85 -22.63
N LYS A 456 -16.07 16.53 -23.85
CA LYS A 456 -15.90 17.52 -24.90
C LYS A 456 -17.20 18.28 -25.21
N GLY A 457 -17.14 19.60 -25.06
CA GLY A 457 -18.25 20.51 -25.35
C GLY A 457 -19.38 20.50 -24.32
N LYS A 458 -19.19 19.82 -23.18
CA LYS A 458 -20.18 19.72 -22.10
C LYS A 458 -19.50 19.96 -20.75
N PRO A 459 -19.66 21.14 -20.14
CA PRO A 459 -19.07 21.41 -18.83
C PRO A 459 -19.68 20.50 -17.76
N ARG A 460 -18.99 20.38 -16.62
CA ARG A 460 -19.54 19.72 -15.44
C ARG A 460 -20.83 20.39 -14.96
N HIS A 461 -21.62 19.66 -14.19
CA HIS A 461 -22.77 20.17 -13.47
C HIS A 461 -22.31 21.23 -12.43
N PRO A 462 -22.99 22.39 -12.30
CA PRO A 462 -22.56 23.48 -11.41
C PRO A 462 -22.31 23.06 -9.95
N ASP A 463 -23.14 22.15 -9.45
CA ASP A 463 -23.09 21.66 -8.06
C ASP A 463 -22.24 20.39 -7.88
N THR A 464 -21.43 20.02 -8.88
CA THR A 464 -20.58 18.83 -8.86
C THR A 464 -19.16 19.22 -9.19
N ALA A 465 -18.24 19.14 -8.23
CA ALA A 465 -16.81 19.31 -8.48
C ALA A 465 -16.25 18.12 -9.26
N VAL A 466 -15.24 18.34 -10.08
CA VAL A 466 -14.54 17.26 -10.80
C VAL A 466 -13.04 17.47 -10.62
N ILE A 467 -12.38 16.51 -9.98
CA ILE A 467 -10.95 16.58 -9.67
C ILE A 467 -10.24 15.35 -10.24
N VAL A 468 -9.13 15.59 -10.95
CA VAL A 468 -8.22 14.56 -11.43
C VAL A 468 -6.86 14.75 -10.77
N THR A 469 -6.37 13.72 -10.07
CA THR A 469 -4.98 13.67 -9.59
C THR A 469 -4.08 12.91 -10.55
N LEU A 470 -2.89 13.44 -10.82
CA LEU A 470 -1.96 12.89 -11.80
C LEU A 470 -0.49 13.24 -11.49
N GLY A 471 0.45 12.50 -12.08
CA GLY A 471 1.87 12.81 -11.98
C GLY A 471 2.28 14.05 -12.80
N ARG A 472 3.40 14.68 -12.44
CA ARG A 472 3.92 15.89 -13.09
C ARG A 472 4.21 15.69 -14.57
N GLU A 473 4.73 14.53 -14.93
CA GLU A 473 5.07 14.15 -16.30
C GLU A 473 3.80 14.00 -17.16
N VAL A 474 2.73 13.42 -16.58
CA VAL A 474 1.43 13.33 -17.26
C VAL A 474 0.83 14.72 -17.42
N LEU A 475 0.93 15.58 -16.39
CA LEU A 475 0.43 16.95 -16.45
C LEU A 475 1.13 17.75 -17.55
N ALA A 476 2.45 17.60 -17.67
CA ALA A 476 3.23 18.19 -18.76
C ALA A 476 2.80 17.65 -20.14
N ALA A 477 2.55 16.35 -20.25
CA ALA A 477 2.14 15.72 -21.50
C ALA A 477 0.74 16.18 -21.97
N ILE A 478 -0.25 16.25 -21.07
CA ILE A 478 -1.61 16.72 -21.41
C ILE A 478 -1.64 18.22 -21.73
N LYS A 479 -0.70 18.99 -21.18
CA LYS A 479 -0.51 20.39 -21.56
C LYS A 479 0.05 20.50 -22.98
N ALA A 480 1.00 19.66 -23.33
CA ALA A 480 1.66 19.69 -24.63
C ALA A 480 0.74 19.31 -25.80
N ASP A 481 -0.27 18.46 -25.58
CA ASP A 481 -1.17 17.98 -26.63
C ASP A 481 -2.57 18.64 -26.64
N GLY A 482 -2.82 19.63 -25.76
CA GLY A 482 -4.09 20.35 -25.66
C GLY A 482 -5.20 19.63 -24.89
N THR A 483 -4.92 18.44 -24.33
CA THR A 483 -5.88 17.72 -23.47
C THR A 483 -6.19 18.52 -22.21
N LEU A 484 -5.20 19.22 -21.62
CA LEU A 484 -5.39 20.09 -20.46
C LEU A 484 -6.44 21.17 -20.72
N ASP A 485 -6.34 21.86 -21.86
CA ASP A 485 -7.26 22.94 -22.22
C ASP A 485 -8.69 22.42 -22.38
N THR A 486 -8.85 21.21 -22.93
CA THR A 486 -10.17 20.57 -23.07
C THR A 486 -10.79 20.24 -21.72
N LEU A 487 -10.00 19.71 -20.78
CA LEU A 487 -10.46 19.40 -19.43
C LEU A 487 -10.79 20.66 -18.63
N GLN A 488 -9.95 21.70 -18.72
CA GLN A 488 -10.20 22.99 -18.07
C GLN A 488 -11.43 23.70 -18.66
N ALA A 489 -11.68 23.60 -19.96
CA ALA A 489 -12.90 24.12 -20.58
C ALA A 489 -14.17 23.39 -20.11
N ALA A 490 -14.05 22.16 -19.63
CA ALA A 490 -15.14 21.43 -18.97
C ALA A 490 -15.21 21.69 -17.45
N ASP A 491 -14.41 22.64 -16.94
CA ASP A 491 -14.27 23.01 -15.53
C ASP A 491 -13.77 21.86 -14.63
N VAL A 492 -12.91 21.00 -15.19
CA VAL A 492 -12.20 19.96 -14.43
C VAL A 492 -10.97 20.56 -13.76
N GLN A 493 -10.79 20.28 -12.48
CA GLN A 493 -9.59 20.63 -11.72
C GLN A 493 -8.53 19.53 -11.86
N LEU A 494 -7.32 19.92 -12.26
CA LEU A 494 -6.17 19.03 -12.36
C LEU A 494 -5.24 19.32 -11.19
N VAL A 495 -4.87 18.31 -10.43
CA VAL A 495 -4.02 18.43 -9.24
C VAL A 495 -2.84 17.49 -9.37
N ALA A 496 -1.62 18.02 -9.34
CA ALA A 496 -0.42 17.21 -9.37
C ALA A 496 -0.01 16.78 -7.95
N ASP A 497 0.87 15.79 -7.87
CA ASP A 497 1.59 15.33 -6.67
C ASP A 497 0.74 14.64 -5.59
N ILE A 498 -0.56 14.96 -5.47
CA ILE A 498 -1.42 14.55 -4.36
C ILE A 498 -2.00 13.14 -4.54
N CYS A 499 -1.84 12.30 -3.50
CA CYS A 499 -2.61 11.07 -3.39
C CYS A 499 -4.03 11.31 -2.84
N TRP A 500 -5.05 10.69 -3.44
CA TRP A 500 -6.42 10.69 -2.89
C TRP A 500 -6.50 10.15 -1.46
N CYS A 501 -5.58 9.25 -1.06
CA CYS A 501 -5.58 8.70 0.28
C CYS A 501 -5.05 9.68 1.35
N SER A 502 -4.51 10.83 0.97
CA SER A 502 -3.95 11.83 1.87
C SER A 502 -4.39 13.27 1.56
N ILE A 503 -5.34 13.43 0.64
CA ILE A 503 -5.92 14.74 0.30
C ILE A 503 -6.67 15.32 1.50
N THR A 504 -6.56 16.62 1.69
CA THR A 504 -7.17 17.35 2.82
C THR A 504 -8.04 18.51 2.34
N GLU A 505 -8.94 18.98 3.19
CA GLU A 505 -9.68 20.22 2.96
C GLU A 505 -8.71 21.42 2.97
N PRO A 506 -8.88 22.42 2.09
CA PRO A 506 -10.01 22.58 1.16
C PRO A 506 -9.77 22.05 -0.26
N VAL A 507 -8.66 21.34 -0.53
CA VAL A 507 -8.44 20.70 -1.84
C VAL A 507 -9.49 19.63 -2.08
N PHE A 508 -9.74 18.80 -1.06
CA PHE A 508 -11.00 18.09 -0.95
C PHE A 508 -12.11 19.12 -0.67
N PRO A 509 -13.17 19.23 -1.50
CA PRO A 509 -14.20 20.25 -1.31
C PRO A 509 -14.93 20.05 0.04
N PRO A 510 -14.91 21.05 0.96
CA PRO A 510 -15.48 20.88 2.30
C PRO A 510 -17.00 20.63 2.32
N ALA A 511 -17.70 21.12 1.29
CA ALA A 511 -19.14 20.93 1.13
C ALA A 511 -19.50 19.53 0.59
N ALA A 512 -18.53 18.76 0.09
CA ALA A 512 -18.81 17.45 -0.49
C ALA A 512 -19.14 16.42 0.60
N THR A 513 -20.34 15.86 0.50
CA THR A 513 -20.85 14.77 1.33
C THR A 513 -20.93 13.46 0.57
N THR A 514 -21.01 13.53 -0.76
CA THR A 514 -21.05 12.40 -1.68
C THR A 514 -19.98 12.53 -2.75
N LEU A 515 -19.37 11.42 -3.14
CA LEU A 515 -18.43 11.40 -4.26
C LEU A 515 -18.57 10.14 -5.12
N MET A 516 -18.15 10.22 -6.38
CA MET A 516 -18.04 9.10 -7.29
C MET A 516 -16.61 8.93 -7.80
N THR A 517 -16.17 7.69 -7.98
CA THR A 517 -14.84 7.37 -8.53
C THR A 517 -14.87 6.13 -9.43
N ASN A 518 -13.94 6.04 -10.39
CA ASN A 518 -13.69 4.83 -11.17
C ASN A 518 -12.61 3.92 -10.57
N SER A 519 -12.13 4.24 -9.36
CA SER A 519 -11.11 3.49 -8.66
C SER A 519 -11.70 2.48 -7.68
N GLY A 520 -11.42 1.19 -7.85
CA GLY A 520 -11.74 0.18 -6.82
C GLY A 520 -11.00 0.43 -5.50
N LYS A 521 -9.74 0.88 -5.55
CA LYS A 521 -8.92 1.22 -4.37
C LYS A 521 -9.54 2.38 -3.58
N TYR A 522 -9.91 3.46 -4.25
CA TYR A 522 -10.50 4.62 -3.57
C TYR A 522 -11.97 4.40 -3.20
N ALA A 523 -12.73 3.61 -3.95
CA ALA A 523 -14.06 3.19 -3.52
C ALA A 523 -14.02 2.42 -2.20
N HIS A 524 -12.96 1.63 -1.95
CA HIS A 524 -12.75 0.95 -0.69
C HIS A 524 -12.30 1.89 0.45
N TYR A 525 -11.24 2.68 0.24
CA TYR A 525 -10.67 3.52 1.33
C TYR A 525 -11.43 4.83 1.56
N GLY A 526 -12.04 5.39 0.52
CA GLY A 526 -12.67 6.71 0.53
C GLY A 526 -13.65 6.94 1.68
N PRO A 527 -14.58 6.01 1.98
CA PRO A 527 -15.51 6.17 3.10
C PRO A 527 -14.80 6.33 4.44
N GLY A 528 -13.78 5.50 4.71
CA GLY A 528 -13.03 5.54 5.97
C GLY A 528 -12.10 6.76 6.08
N LEU A 529 -11.49 7.19 4.97
CA LEU A 529 -10.53 8.30 4.96
C LEU A 529 -11.19 9.68 4.94
N SER A 530 -12.33 9.81 4.25
CA SER A 530 -12.98 11.11 4.04
C SER A 530 -14.28 11.27 4.84
N GLY A 531 -14.85 10.18 5.37
CA GLY A 531 -16.15 10.17 6.02
C GLY A 531 -17.33 10.44 5.06
N ARG A 532 -17.10 10.35 3.74
CA ARG A 532 -18.09 10.70 2.70
C ARG A 532 -18.70 9.45 2.09
N ALA A 533 -19.93 9.57 1.58
CA ALA A 533 -20.56 8.48 0.85
C ALA A 533 -19.90 8.33 -0.52
N VAL A 534 -19.51 7.12 -0.88
CA VAL A 534 -18.78 6.83 -2.13
C VAL A 534 -19.61 5.97 -3.07
N ARG A 535 -19.58 6.33 -4.35
CA ARG A 535 -20.08 5.55 -5.49
C ARG A 535 -18.92 5.12 -6.39
N PHE A 536 -19.02 3.92 -6.93
CA PHE A 536 -18.08 3.34 -7.89
C PHE A 536 -18.76 3.11 -9.24
N GLY A 537 -18.05 3.38 -10.34
CA GLY A 537 -18.54 3.08 -11.70
C GLY A 537 -17.45 3.20 -12.78
N SER A 538 -17.83 3.04 -14.04
CA SER A 538 -16.92 3.17 -15.18
C SER A 538 -16.38 4.61 -15.34
N LEU A 539 -15.33 4.80 -16.15
CA LEU A 539 -14.90 6.14 -16.54
C LEU A 539 -16.05 6.93 -17.22
N ALA A 540 -16.84 6.23 -18.04
CA ALA A 540 -17.99 6.80 -18.73
C ALA A 540 -19.13 7.18 -17.78
N ASP A 541 -19.41 6.36 -16.76
CA ASP A 541 -20.38 6.68 -15.72
C ASP A 541 -19.95 7.89 -14.91
N CYS A 542 -18.67 7.96 -14.53
CA CYS A 542 -18.12 9.10 -13.80
C CYS A 542 -18.18 10.39 -14.65
N ALA A 543 -17.87 10.32 -15.95
CA ALA A 543 -17.99 11.46 -16.86
C ALA A 543 -19.47 11.88 -17.06
N THR A 544 -20.39 10.92 -17.08
CA THR A 544 -21.83 11.22 -17.13
C THR A 544 -22.29 11.89 -15.84
N ALA A 545 -21.91 11.36 -14.68
CA ALA A 545 -22.20 11.96 -13.38
C ALA A 545 -21.59 13.35 -13.22
N ALA A 546 -20.40 13.58 -13.77
CA ALA A 546 -19.79 14.91 -13.84
C ALA A 546 -20.68 15.91 -14.58
N GLN A 547 -21.38 15.50 -15.65
CA GLN A 547 -22.25 16.37 -16.45
C GLN A 547 -23.67 16.51 -15.88
N THR A 548 -24.19 15.46 -15.25
CA THR A 548 -25.60 15.41 -14.79
C THR A 548 -25.76 15.72 -13.30
N GLY A 549 -24.68 15.64 -12.53
CA GLY A 549 -24.72 15.65 -11.06
C GLY A 549 -25.23 14.34 -10.46
N HIS A 550 -25.53 13.32 -11.26
CA HIS A 550 -26.18 12.10 -10.78
C HIS A 550 -25.40 10.84 -11.15
N ALA A 551 -25.11 10.02 -10.13
CA ALA A 551 -24.57 8.68 -10.34
C ALA A 551 -25.63 7.76 -10.99
N PRO A 552 -25.23 6.72 -11.73
CA PRO A 552 -26.16 5.71 -12.24
C PRO A 552 -27.00 5.10 -11.11
N ALA A 553 -28.32 5.09 -11.31
CA ALA A 553 -29.30 4.59 -10.33
C ALA A 553 -29.28 3.05 -10.19
N HIS A 554 -28.68 2.36 -11.16
CA HIS A 554 -28.63 0.90 -11.22
C HIS A 554 -27.20 0.43 -11.53
N PRO A 555 -26.85 -0.81 -11.19
CA PRO A 555 -25.63 -1.42 -11.68
C PRO A 555 -25.56 -1.38 -13.22
N PRO A 556 -24.35 -1.43 -13.81
CA PRO A 556 -24.13 -1.58 -15.24
C PRO A 556 -25.03 -2.67 -15.85
N ALA A 557 -25.48 -2.45 -17.09
CA ALA A 557 -26.42 -3.36 -17.74
C ALA A 557 -25.88 -4.80 -17.83
N TRP A 558 -24.57 -4.94 -18.05
CA TRP A 558 -23.88 -6.23 -18.13
C TRP A 558 -23.83 -6.98 -16.79
N LEU A 559 -24.10 -6.33 -15.64
CA LEU A 559 -24.27 -6.99 -14.33
C LEU A 559 -25.71 -7.48 -14.09
N LYS A 560 -26.69 -7.07 -14.91
CA LYS A 560 -28.10 -7.41 -14.71
C LYS A 560 -28.52 -8.73 -15.37
N GLU A 561 -27.72 -9.25 -16.30
CA GLU A 561 -27.98 -10.53 -16.99
C GLU A 561 -27.57 -11.75 -16.14
N ALA A 562 -28.03 -11.79 -14.87
CA ALA A 562 -27.79 -12.89 -13.94
C ALA A 562 -28.84 -14.01 -14.01
#